data_AF-A0A8T1NL57-F1
#
_entry.id   AF-A0A8T1NL57-F1
#
_cell.length_a   1.000
_cell.length_b   1.000
_cell.length_c   1.000
_cell.angle_alpha   90.00
_cell.angle_beta   90.00
_cell.angle_gamma   90.00
#
_symmetry.space_group_name_H-M   'P 1'
#
loop_
_entity.id
_entity.type
_entity.pdbx_description
1 polymer ?
#
loop_
_entity_poly.entity_id
_entity_poly.type
_entity_poly.pdbx_seq_one_letter_code
_entity_poly.pdbx_strand_id
1 'polypeptide(L)'
;MAKHALLEEIREINQQLIDTVVVISDEHTISTAAATGCGEGTIVMCSFTAVAACPDFKSRPVSSQASPIQPLKLLVPANYPHTSPVLLDKMPVGEREDHRDLSAKVISKLNSCLRTLSNPFSVGEIARMWDFCVREVVLEYAVQNGGGNFSSKYGTWETFLGVGAA
;
A
#
# COMPACT_ATOMS: atom_id res chain seq x y z
N MET A 1 17.51 -9.43 18.65
CA MET A 1 16.08 -9.71 18.95
C MET A 1 15.16 -8.83 18.11
N ALA A 2 15.23 -7.49 18.19
CA ALA A 2 14.32 -6.59 17.46
C ALA A 2 14.23 -6.80 15.94
N LYS A 3 15.38 -6.98 15.26
CA LYS A 3 15.42 -7.27 13.81
C LYS A 3 14.75 -8.60 13.43
N HIS A 4 14.84 -9.62 14.29
CA HIS A 4 14.21 -10.91 14.03
C HIS A 4 12.68 -10.82 14.17
N ALA A 5 12.18 -10.08 15.17
CA ALA A 5 10.75 -9.84 15.32
C ALA A 5 10.17 -9.08 14.10
N LEU A 6 10.88 -8.07 13.61
CA LEU A 6 10.50 -7.34 12.40
C LEU A 6 10.46 -8.24 11.15
N LEU A 7 11.43 -9.15 10.99
CA LEU A 7 11.45 -10.08 9.86
C LEU A 7 10.28 -11.06 9.88
N GLU A 8 9.92 -11.59 11.06
CA GLU A 8 8.74 -12.44 11.21
C GLU A 8 7.45 -11.67 10.92
N GLU A 9 7.33 -10.44 11.42
CA GLU A 9 6.18 -9.58 11.12
C GLU A 9 6.06 -9.33 9.60
N ILE A 10 7.15 -9.00 8.92
CA ILE A 10 7.16 -8.82 7.45
C ILE A 10 6.76 -10.12 6.73
N ARG A 11 7.25 -11.27 7.19
CA ARG A 11 6.90 -12.57 6.63
C ARG A 11 5.40 -12.84 6.75
N GLU A 12 4.82 -12.56 7.91
CA GLU A 12 3.37 -12.73 8.15
C GLU A 12 2.54 -11.77 7.29
N ILE A 13 2.95 -10.51 7.15
CA ILE A 13 2.28 -9.53 6.30
C ILE A 13 2.25 -10.01 4.84
N ASN A 14 3.39 -10.45 4.31
CA ASN A 14 3.49 -10.93 2.93
C ASN A 14 2.72 -12.24 2.68
N GLN A 15 2.39 -13.00 3.73
CA GLN A 15 1.51 -14.16 3.64
C GLN A 15 0.02 -13.77 3.62
N GLN A 16 -0.33 -12.61 4.19
CA GLN A 16 -1.70 -12.13 4.30
C GLN A 16 -2.11 -11.16 3.18
N LEU A 17 -1.18 -10.31 2.73
CA LEU A 17 -1.43 -9.32 1.69
C LEU A 17 -0.97 -9.85 0.32
N ILE A 18 -1.92 -9.99 -0.60
CA ILE A 18 -1.68 -10.59 -1.92
C ILE A 18 -1.10 -9.57 -2.90
N ASP A 19 -1.69 -8.38 -2.95
CA ASP A 19 -1.30 -7.32 -3.90
C ASP A 19 -0.22 -6.38 -3.31
N THR A 20 0.18 -6.58 -2.06
CA THR A 20 1.18 -5.75 -1.37
C THR A 20 2.35 -6.60 -0.91
N VAL A 21 3.56 -6.18 -1.28
CA VAL A 21 4.82 -6.80 -0.87
C VAL A 21 5.61 -5.83 0.01
N VAL A 22 5.97 -6.28 1.19
CA VAL A 22 6.78 -5.55 2.17
C VAL A 22 8.19 -6.12 2.18
N VAL A 23 9.18 -5.26 1.95
CA VAL A 23 10.61 -5.63 1.91
C VAL A 23 11.45 -4.67 2.72
N ILE A 24 12.56 -5.16 3.26
CA ILE A 24 13.59 -4.30 3.86
C ILE A 24 14.46 -3.77 2.72
N SER A 25 14.66 -2.45 2.66
CA SER A 25 15.55 -1.84 1.68
C SER A 25 17.01 -2.12 2.06
N ASP A 26 17.83 -2.49 1.07
CA ASP A 26 19.28 -2.67 1.21
C ASP A 26 20.05 -1.33 1.11
N GLU A 27 19.35 -0.23 0.79
CA GLU A 27 19.92 1.11 0.98
C GLU A 27 20.20 1.31 2.48
N HIS A 28 21.49 1.19 2.80
CA HIS A 28 22.11 1.31 4.10
C HIS A 28 21.37 2.29 5.02
N THR A 29 21.05 1.80 6.22
CA THR A 29 20.80 2.55 7.47
C THR A 29 21.07 4.03 7.30
N ILE A 30 20.07 4.78 6.82
CA ILE A 30 20.25 6.22 6.72
C ILE A 30 20.44 6.67 8.16
N SER A 31 21.57 7.33 8.43
CA SER A 31 21.69 8.20 9.60
C SER A 31 20.72 9.36 9.39
N THR A 32 19.42 9.09 9.39
CA THR A 32 18.33 10.08 9.28
C THR A 32 18.15 10.84 10.60
N ALA A 33 19.18 10.83 11.45
CA ALA A 33 19.30 11.62 12.67
C ALA A 33 19.04 13.12 12.40
N ALA A 34 19.28 13.61 11.19
CA ALA A 34 19.08 15.02 10.85
C ALA A 34 17.63 15.43 10.53
N ALA A 35 16.72 14.50 10.20
CA ALA A 35 15.39 14.87 9.68
C ALA A 35 14.21 14.55 10.62
N THR A 36 14.34 13.55 11.51
CA THR A 36 13.22 13.09 12.36
C THR A 36 13.55 13.01 13.85
N GLY A 37 14.79 13.30 14.27
CA GLY A 37 15.23 13.19 15.66
C GLY A 37 15.21 11.75 16.23
N CYS A 38 14.83 10.78 15.40
CA CYS A 38 14.85 9.35 15.68
C CYS A 38 16.15 8.81 15.07
N GLY A 39 16.98 8.13 15.88
CA GLY A 39 18.32 7.68 15.49
C GLY A 39 18.35 6.65 14.35
N GLU A 40 19.45 5.90 14.27
CA GLU A 40 19.66 4.82 13.30
C GLU A 40 18.44 3.86 13.25
N GLY A 41 17.98 3.53 12.05
CA GLY A 41 16.79 2.72 11.83
C GLY A 41 16.83 1.92 10.53
N THR A 42 15.95 0.93 10.41
CA THR A 42 15.80 0.07 9.23
C THR A 42 14.73 0.66 8.31
N ILE A 43 15.00 0.75 7.00
CA ILE A 43 14.01 1.19 6.03
C ILE A 43 13.22 -0.02 5.55
N VAL A 44 11.90 0.05 5.70
CA VAL A 44 10.95 -0.92 5.19
C VAL A 44 10.15 -0.25 4.08
N MET A 45 9.94 -0.97 3.00
CA MET A 45 9.25 -0.48 1.82
C MET A 45 8.03 -1.35 1.51
N CYS A 46 6.86 -0.74 1.41
CA CYS A 46 5.63 -1.41 0.98
C CYS A 46 5.39 -1.09 -0.50
N SER A 47 5.33 -2.12 -1.35
CA SER A 47 5.17 -2.00 -2.80
C SER A 47 3.90 -2.71 -3.26
N PHE A 48 3.20 -2.11 -4.22
CA PHE A 48 1.94 -2.63 -4.72
C PHE A 48 2.21 -3.34 -6.03
N THR A 49 1.87 -4.62 -6.07
CA THR A 49 1.99 -5.49 -7.24
C THR A 49 0.59 -5.89 -7.65
N ALA A 50 0.05 -5.28 -8.70
CA ALA A 50 -1.21 -5.71 -9.27
C ALA A 50 -1.06 -7.13 -9.85
N VAL A 51 -1.67 -8.14 -9.22
CA VAL A 51 -1.54 -9.56 -9.60
C VAL A 51 -2.19 -9.90 -10.96
N ALA A 52 -2.68 -8.91 -11.72
CA ALA A 52 -3.12 -9.09 -13.11
C ALA A 52 -1.96 -9.39 -14.10
N ALA A 53 -0.70 -9.31 -13.68
CA ALA A 53 0.44 -9.73 -14.51
C ALA A 53 0.60 -11.26 -14.47
N CYS A 54 -0.04 -11.94 -15.42
CA CYS A 54 0.17 -13.37 -15.71
C CYS A 54 1.68 -13.73 -15.68
N PRO A 55 2.09 -14.87 -15.08
CA PRO A 55 3.49 -15.29 -15.03
C PRO A 55 4.12 -15.54 -16.41
N ASP A 56 3.32 -15.64 -17.47
CA ASP A 56 3.76 -15.75 -18.86
C ASP A 56 4.43 -14.47 -19.39
N PHE A 57 4.30 -13.34 -18.67
CA PHE A 57 4.95 -12.07 -19.04
C PHE A 57 6.43 -11.95 -18.61
N LYS A 58 7.04 -13.05 -18.12
CA LYS A 58 8.46 -13.12 -17.74
C LYS A 58 9.47 -12.99 -18.90
N SER A 59 9.01 -12.91 -20.15
CA SER A 59 9.88 -12.81 -21.33
C SER A 59 10.30 -11.38 -21.73
N ARG A 60 9.70 -10.35 -21.11
CA ARG A 60 10.14 -8.97 -21.31
C ARG A 60 10.84 -8.48 -20.04
N PRO A 61 12.09 -7.99 -20.09
CA PRO A 61 12.64 -7.25 -18.96
C PRO A 61 11.69 -6.08 -18.71
N VAL A 62 10.94 -6.15 -17.60
CA VAL A 62 10.05 -5.08 -17.13
C VAL A 62 10.95 -3.97 -16.58
N SER A 63 11.75 -3.37 -17.45
CA SER A 63 12.61 -2.24 -17.13
C SER A 63 11.82 -0.92 -17.09
N SER A 64 10.51 -0.93 -17.38
CA SER A 64 9.74 0.32 -17.51
C SER A 64 8.22 0.18 -17.36
N GLN A 65 7.69 -0.84 -16.68
CA GLN A 65 6.34 -0.70 -16.14
C GLN A 65 6.50 -0.08 -14.77
N ALA A 66 6.72 1.24 -14.74
CA ALA A 66 6.67 1.98 -13.49
C ALA A 66 5.27 1.74 -12.91
N SER A 67 5.21 1.05 -11.76
CA SER A 67 3.97 0.98 -11.00
C SER A 67 3.46 2.42 -10.86
N PRO A 68 2.19 2.71 -11.19
CA PRO A 68 1.67 4.07 -11.16
C PRO A 68 1.59 4.63 -9.74
N ILE A 69 1.83 3.79 -8.73
CA ILE A 69 1.88 4.12 -7.32
C ILE A 69 3.31 3.85 -6.84
N GLN A 70 3.96 4.88 -6.32
CA GLN A 70 5.27 4.76 -5.69
C GLN A 70 5.18 3.94 -4.40
N PRO A 71 6.21 3.15 -4.08
CA PRO A 71 6.22 2.35 -2.88
C PRO A 71 6.36 3.23 -1.63
N LEU A 72 5.65 2.86 -0.57
CA LEU A 72 5.69 3.58 0.71
C LEU A 72 6.98 3.25 1.46
N LYS A 73 7.70 4.28 1.91
CA LYS A 73 8.91 4.14 2.72
C LYS A 73 8.62 4.41 4.20
N LEU A 74 8.98 3.45 5.05
CA LEU A 74 8.85 3.49 6.50
C LEU A 74 10.23 3.39 7.16
N LEU A 75 10.50 4.25 8.13
CA LEU A 75 11.65 4.13 9.02
C LEU A 75 11.23 3.40 10.29
N VAL A 76 11.77 2.20 10.50
CA VAL A 76 11.60 1.42 11.72
C VAL A 76 12.78 1.72 12.65
N PRO A 77 12.55 2.37 13.80
CA PRO A 77 13.62 2.75 14.71
C PRO A 77 14.19 1.54 15.47
N ALA A 78 15.43 1.63 15.93
CA ALA A 78 16.10 0.52 16.63
C ALA A 78 15.40 0.07 17.94
N ASN A 79 14.56 0.92 18.52
CA ASN A 79 13.79 0.65 19.73
C ASN A 79 12.37 0.09 19.44
N TYR A 80 12.08 -0.31 18.20
CA TYR A 80 10.86 -1.04 17.85
C TYR A 80 10.75 -2.37 18.64
N PRO A 81 9.57 -2.75 19.16
CA PRO A 81 8.23 -2.16 18.95
C PRO A 81 7.82 -1.06 19.93
N HIS A 82 8.73 -0.55 20.78
CA HIS A 82 8.39 0.48 21.77
C HIS A 82 8.19 1.88 21.17
N THR A 83 8.60 2.08 19.91
CA THR A 83 8.37 3.32 19.15
C THR A 83 7.80 3.00 17.80
N SER A 84 6.79 3.76 17.39
CA SER A 84 6.08 3.59 16.13
C SER A 84 7.00 3.85 14.93
N PRO A 85 6.85 3.10 13.81
CA PRO A 85 7.51 3.44 12.56
C PRO A 85 7.11 4.82 12.05
N VAL A 86 8.05 5.49 11.37
CA VAL A 86 7.86 6.86 10.84
C VAL A 86 7.72 6.82 9.32
N LEU A 87 6.70 7.49 8.79
CA LEU A 87 6.53 7.66 7.35
C LEU A 87 7.64 8.57 6.80
N LEU A 88 8.38 8.10 5.80
CA LEU A 88 9.44 8.88 5.14
C LEU A 88 8.92 9.64 3.92
N ASP A 89 7.85 9.17 3.29
CA ASP A 89 7.25 9.85 2.14
C ASP A 89 6.50 11.09 2.60
N LYS A 90 7.15 12.24 2.42
CA LYS A 90 6.54 13.55 2.59
C LYS A 90 5.60 13.80 1.41
N MET A 91 4.38 14.24 1.71
CA MET A 91 3.51 14.83 0.71
C MET A 91 4.28 15.95 -0.01
N PRO A 92 4.33 16.02 -1.35
CA PRO A 92 4.82 17.20 -2.04
C PRO A 92 3.87 18.35 -1.69
N VAL A 93 4.27 19.19 -0.74
CA VAL A 93 3.55 20.40 -0.39
C VAL A 93 3.72 21.36 -1.57
N GLY A 94 2.72 21.40 -2.46
CA GLY A 94 2.63 22.38 -3.53
C GLY A 94 2.62 21.87 -4.96
N GLU A 95 2.58 20.55 -5.19
CA GLU A 95 2.32 20.06 -6.54
C GLU A 95 0.83 20.10 -6.85
N ARG A 96 0.50 20.68 -8.01
CA ARG A 96 -0.87 20.82 -8.51
C ARG A 96 -1.60 19.50 -8.35
N GLU A 97 -2.89 19.60 -8.02
CA GLU A 97 -3.85 18.51 -7.97
C GLU A 97 -4.06 17.90 -9.37
N ASP A 98 -3.00 17.33 -9.93
CA ASP A 98 -3.08 16.48 -11.08
C ASP A 98 -3.65 15.17 -10.54
N HIS A 99 -4.96 14.96 -10.71
CA HIS A 99 -5.68 13.70 -10.39
C HIS A 99 -5.04 12.41 -10.99
N ARG A 100 -3.92 12.54 -11.71
CA ARG A 100 -3.13 11.45 -12.27
C ARG A 100 -2.08 10.88 -11.31
N ASP A 101 -1.64 11.62 -10.29
CA ASP A 101 -0.70 11.04 -9.33
C ASP A 101 -1.44 10.20 -8.27
N LEU A 102 -1.59 8.92 -8.59
CA LEU A 102 -2.18 7.94 -7.68
C LEU A 102 -1.37 7.84 -6.37
N SER A 103 -0.06 8.08 -6.40
CA SER A 103 0.80 8.03 -5.22
C SER A 103 0.41 9.11 -4.23
N ALA A 104 0.31 10.37 -4.68
CA ALA A 104 -0.13 11.48 -3.83
C ALA A 104 -1.52 11.23 -3.21
N LYS A 105 -2.45 10.65 -3.99
CA LYS A 105 -3.79 10.30 -3.50
C LYS A 105 -3.74 9.22 -2.42
N VAL A 106 -2.92 8.18 -2.61
CA VAL A 106 -2.71 7.10 -1.63
C VAL A 106 -2.10 7.66 -0.35
N ILE A 107 -1.04 8.47 -0.43
CA ILE A 107 -0.39 9.07 0.75
C ILE A 107 -1.33 10.02 1.49
N SER A 108 -2.16 10.78 0.76
CA SER A 108 -3.20 11.62 1.36
C SER A 108 -4.21 10.82 2.17
N LYS A 109 -4.77 9.75 1.57
CA LYS A 109 -5.70 8.85 2.25
C LYS A 109 -5.06 8.16 3.44
N LEU A 110 -3.84 7.64 3.28
CA LEU A 110 -3.11 6.98 4.35
C LEU A 110 -2.92 7.92 5.55
N ASN A 111 -2.44 9.15 5.32
CA ASN A 111 -2.28 10.13 6.39
C ASN A 111 -3.61 10.45 7.10
N SER A 112 -4.71 10.51 6.35
CA SER A 112 -6.04 10.69 6.96
C SER A 112 -6.44 9.51 7.82
N CYS A 113 -6.20 8.27 7.37
CA CYS A 113 -6.50 7.07 8.13
C CYS A 113 -5.63 6.96 9.39
N LEU A 114 -4.33 7.25 9.30
CA LEU A 114 -3.41 7.19 10.43
C LEU A 114 -3.77 8.18 11.55
N ARG A 115 -4.34 9.34 11.22
CA ARG A 115 -4.84 10.30 12.23
C ARG A 115 -5.99 9.78 13.06
N THR A 116 -6.74 8.80 12.56
CA THR A 116 -7.91 8.23 13.25
C THR A 116 -7.57 7.04 14.15
N LEU A 117 -6.35 6.53 14.08
CA LEU A 117 -5.90 5.37 14.86
C LEU A 117 -5.11 5.80 16.11
N SER A 118 -5.05 4.90 17.10
CA SER A 118 -4.33 5.12 18.37
C SER A 118 -2.88 4.64 18.28
N ASN A 119 -1.91 5.47 18.66
CA ASN A 119 -0.49 5.13 18.68
C ASN A 119 -0.12 4.20 19.86
N PRO A 120 0.94 3.37 19.75
CA PRO A 120 1.87 3.22 18.63
C PRO A 120 1.42 2.20 17.58
N PHE A 121 1.78 2.42 16.31
CA PHE A 121 1.50 1.50 15.21
C PHE A 121 2.61 0.47 15.03
N SER A 122 2.22 -0.74 14.66
CA SER A 122 3.10 -1.77 14.09
C SER A 122 3.33 -1.55 12.60
N VAL A 123 4.38 -2.17 12.05
CA VAL A 123 4.62 -2.16 10.59
C VAL A 123 3.46 -2.82 9.85
N GLY A 124 2.89 -3.88 10.41
CA GLY A 124 1.75 -4.59 9.84
C GLY A 124 0.47 -3.76 9.80
N GLU A 125 0.20 -2.95 10.81
CA GLU A 125 -0.96 -2.05 10.79
C GLU A 125 -0.81 -0.97 9.71
N ILE A 126 0.37 -0.37 9.58
CA ILE A 126 0.63 0.63 8.54
C ILE A 126 0.55 -0.01 7.16
N ALA A 127 1.14 -1.21 6.97
CA ALA A 127 1.10 -1.93 5.71
C ALA A 127 -0.33 -2.30 5.27
N ARG A 128 -1.16 -2.80 6.20
CA ARG A 128 -2.57 -3.09 5.93
C ARG A 128 -3.36 -1.84 5.58
N MET A 129 -3.11 -0.73 6.28
CA MET A 129 -3.79 0.53 5.99
C MET A 129 -3.39 1.09 4.63
N TRP A 130 -2.11 0.97 4.29
CA TRP A 130 -1.60 1.37 2.98
C TRP A 130 -2.21 0.51 1.87
N ASP A 131 -2.26 -0.82 2.02
CA ASP A 131 -2.92 -1.73 1.07
C ASP A 131 -4.39 -1.33 0.83
N PHE A 132 -5.14 -1.08 1.90
CA PHE A 132 -6.52 -0.60 1.82
C PHE A 132 -6.62 0.72 1.03
N CYS A 133 -5.76 1.70 1.35
CA CYS A 133 -5.75 3.00 0.67
C CYS A 133 -5.39 2.88 -0.82
N VAL A 134 -4.43 2.02 -1.16
CA VAL A 134 -4.04 1.73 -2.54
C VAL A 134 -5.21 1.14 -3.31
N ARG A 135 -5.86 0.10 -2.77
CA ARG A 135 -6.97 -0.58 -3.44
C ARG A 135 -8.16 0.34 -3.68
N GLU A 136 -8.49 1.19 -2.71
CA GLU A 136 -9.54 2.21 -2.86
C GLU A 136 -9.19 3.22 -3.95
N VAL A 137 -7.96 3.74 -3.98
CA VAL A 137 -7.52 4.69 -5.01
C VAL A 137 -7.54 4.06 -6.40
N VAL A 138 -7.08 2.81 -6.53
CA VAL A 138 -7.11 2.06 -7.80
C VAL A 138 -8.55 1.80 -8.24
N LEU A 139 -9.46 1.43 -7.33
CA LEU A 139 -10.87 1.21 -7.62
C LEU A 139 -11.55 2.50 -8.12
N GLU A 140 -11.36 3.60 -7.41
CA GLU A 140 -11.87 4.92 -7.80
C GLU A 140 -11.35 5.32 -9.19
N TYR A 141 -10.05 5.13 -9.43
CA TYR A 141 -9.44 5.40 -10.73
C TYR A 141 -10.05 4.53 -11.84
N ALA A 142 -10.25 3.24 -11.58
CA ALA A 142 -10.86 2.33 -12.55
C ALA A 142 -12.30 2.75 -12.90
N VAL A 143 -13.12 3.09 -11.90
CA VAL A 143 -14.50 3.57 -12.12
C VAL A 143 -14.51 4.87 -12.91
N GLN A 144 -13.65 5.84 -12.57
CA GLN A 144 -13.56 7.12 -13.26
C GLN A 144 -13.17 6.99 -14.75
N ASN A 145 -12.39 5.96 -15.09
CA ASN A 145 -11.96 5.66 -16.46
C ASN A 145 -12.89 4.68 -17.19
N GLY A 146 -14.15 4.54 -16.75
CA GLY A 146 -15.16 3.72 -17.42
C GLY A 146 -15.07 2.22 -17.10
N GLY A 147 -14.31 1.84 -16.08
CA GLY A 147 -14.41 0.54 -15.41
C GLY A 147 -15.68 0.44 -14.54
N GLY A 148 -15.69 -0.51 -13.61
CA GLY A 148 -16.85 -0.84 -12.78
C GLY A 148 -17.22 -2.32 -12.91
N ASN A 149 -18.35 -2.71 -12.32
CA ASN A 149 -18.82 -4.08 -12.40
C ASN A 149 -19.85 -4.24 -13.53
N PHE A 150 -20.13 -5.48 -13.93
CA PHE A 150 -21.12 -5.77 -14.96
C PHE A 150 -22.48 -5.14 -14.62
N SER A 151 -22.90 -5.25 -13.36
CA SER A 151 -24.18 -4.70 -12.89
C SER A 151 -24.27 -3.17 -12.97
N SER A 152 -23.18 -2.44 -12.79
CA SER A 152 -23.20 -0.97 -12.91
C SER A 152 -23.39 -0.49 -14.34
N LYS A 153 -23.09 -1.34 -15.33
CA LYS A 153 -23.30 -1.03 -16.75
C LYS A 153 -24.58 -1.65 -17.32
N TYR A 154 -24.96 -2.84 -16.88
CA TYR A 154 -25.97 -3.66 -17.54
C TYR A 154 -27.14 -4.10 -16.63
N GLY A 155 -27.14 -3.70 -15.35
CA GLY A 155 -28.17 -4.08 -14.38
C GLY A 155 -27.92 -5.42 -13.69
N THR A 156 -28.75 -5.72 -12.68
CA THR A 156 -28.68 -6.96 -11.90
C THR A 156 -29.30 -8.11 -12.69
N TRP A 157 -28.70 -9.30 -12.63
CA TRP A 157 -29.29 -10.51 -13.21
C TRP A 157 -30.69 -10.76 -12.63
N GLU A 158 -31.67 -10.99 -13.49
CA GLU A 158 -33.01 -11.34 -13.05
C GLU A 158 -32.99 -12.72 -12.40
N THR A 159 -33.41 -12.79 -11.13
CA THR A 159 -33.60 -14.07 -10.44
C THR A 159 -34.94 -14.65 -10.89
N PHE A 160 -34.90 -15.59 -11.83
CA PHE A 160 -36.10 -16.36 -12.21
C PHE A 160 -36.51 -17.27 -11.04
N LEU A 161 -37.28 -16.74 -10.09
CA LEU A 161 -38.07 -17.56 -9.19
C LEU A 161 -39.20 -18.16 -10.03
N GLY A 162 -39.00 -19.41 -10.45
CA GLY A 162 -40.03 -20.18 -11.15
C GLY A 162 -41.29 -20.20 -10.31
N VAL A 163 -42.31 -19.46 -10.73
CA VAL A 163 -43.67 -19.63 -10.24
C VAL A 163 -44.11 -21.01 -10.74
N GLY A 164 -43.97 -22.01 -9.87
CA GLY A 164 -44.66 -23.28 -10.02
C GLY A 164 -46.16 -22.97 -10.00
N ALA A 165 -46.78 -23.10 -11.17
CA ALA A 165 -48.23 -23.14 -11.29
C ALA A 165 -48.76 -24.29 -10.42
N ALA A 166 -49.67 -23.97 -9.51
CA ALA A 166 -50.59 -24.91 -8.88
C ALA A 166 -51.99 -24.33 -9.00
#